data_AF-A0A6M3KZW9-F1
#
_entry.id   AF-A0A6M3KZW9-F1
#
_cell.length_a   1.000
_cell.length_b   1.000
_cell.length_c   1.000
_cell.angle_alpha   90.00
_cell.angle_beta   90.00
_cell.angle_gamma   90.00
#
_symmetry.space_group_name_H-M   'P 1'
#
loop_
_entity.id
_entity.type
_entity.pdbx_description
1 polymer ?
#
loop_
_entity_poly.entity_id
_entity_poly.type
_entity_poly.pdbx_seq_one_letter_code
_entity_poly.pdbx_strand_id
1 'polypeptide(L)'
;MKYITLIIVVILTSCYIPADTGLRFDDVQDVISWVADNIKYRSDKQRYDESDYWQMPQQTLARGTGDCEDFVILDMQLLWEIGIESHMVLIPGHAMLLVHNTYCEATSGMWAEVPDDISGVYGYYSVMNSLEKP
;
A
#
# COMPACT_ATOMS: atom_id res chain seq x y z
N MET A 1 -26.18 -14.48 -2.87
CA MET A 1 -25.97 -14.01 -1.47
C MET A 1 -25.29 -12.66 -1.55
N LYS A 2 -25.89 -11.62 -0.95
CA LYS A 2 -25.34 -10.27 -0.92
C LYS A 2 -24.20 -10.27 0.10
N TYR A 3 -22.95 -10.27 -0.35
CA TYR A 3 -21.81 -10.17 0.55
C TYR A 3 -21.74 -8.71 1.02
N ILE A 4 -22.01 -8.53 2.30
CA ILE A 4 -21.90 -7.28 3.02
C ILE A 4 -20.41 -6.92 3.02
N THR A 5 -20.03 -5.87 2.29
CA THR A 5 -18.70 -5.28 2.31
C THR A 5 -18.38 -4.88 3.74
N LEU A 6 -17.61 -5.71 4.45
CA LEU A 6 -17.14 -5.40 5.79
C LEU A 6 -15.94 -4.46 5.63
N ILE A 7 -16.21 -3.16 5.65
CA ILE A 7 -15.19 -2.12 5.70
C ILE A 7 -14.57 -2.18 7.11
N ILE A 8 -13.49 -2.94 7.27
CA ILE A 8 -12.67 -2.87 8.48
C ILE A 8 -11.85 -1.59 8.36
N VAL A 9 -12.39 -0.50 8.90
CA VAL A 9 -11.69 0.78 9.05
C VAL A 9 -10.60 0.58 10.11
N VAL A 10 -9.40 0.17 9.70
CA VAL A 10 -8.22 0.24 10.57
C VAL A 10 -7.83 1.70 10.64
N ILE A 11 -8.24 2.36 11.73
CA ILE A 11 -7.89 3.74 12.02
C ILE A 11 -6.38 3.77 12.35
N LEU A 12 -5.54 4.07 11.36
CA LEU A 12 -4.11 4.35 11.53
C LEU A 12 -3.90 5.76 12.10
N THR A 13 -4.44 6.07 13.28
CA THR A 13 -4.42 7.44 13.84
C THR A 13 -3.11 7.88 14.47
N SER A 14 -2.04 7.08 14.47
CA SER A 14 -0.81 7.51 15.15
C SER A 14 0.50 6.99 14.54
N CYS A 15 0.75 7.22 13.26
CA CYS A 15 2.13 7.43 12.80
C CYS A 15 2.13 8.06 11.40
N TYR A 16 2.14 9.39 11.36
CA TYR A 16 2.29 10.19 10.15
C TYR A 16 3.76 10.19 9.71
N ILE A 17 4.05 10.11 8.41
CA ILE A 17 5.43 10.31 7.93
C ILE A 17 5.80 11.74 8.38
N PRO A 18 6.91 11.97 9.12
CA PRO A 18 7.27 13.34 9.49
C PRO A 18 7.31 14.20 8.22
N ALA A 19 6.66 15.36 8.30
CA ALA A 19 6.07 16.16 7.21
C ALA A 19 7.01 16.69 6.10
N ASP A 20 8.23 16.14 5.94
CA ASP A 20 9.10 16.46 4.83
C ASP A 20 10.13 15.34 4.60
N THR A 21 9.79 14.34 3.78
CA THR A 21 10.78 13.38 3.24
C THR A 21 11.65 14.02 2.15
N GLY A 22 11.34 15.24 1.72
CA GLY A 22 11.91 15.85 0.51
C GLY A 22 11.46 15.19 -0.80
N LEU A 23 10.64 14.13 -0.74
CA LEU A 23 10.12 13.45 -1.92
C LEU A 23 9.01 14.30 -2.56
N ARG A 24 9.04 14.39 -3.88
CA ARG A 24 8.07 15.11 -4.70
C ARG A 24 7.74 14.24 -5.90
N PHE A 25 6.45 14.03 -6.12
CA PHE A 25 5.91 13.21 -7.18
C PHE A 25 4.80 14.01 -7.87
N ASP A 26 4.73 13.92 -9.20
CA ASP A 26 3.73 14.65 -9.98
C ASP A 26 2.52 13.77 -10.30
N ASP A 27 2.71 12.46 -10.43
CA ASP A 27 1.64 11.51 -10.73
C ASP A 27 1.81 10.13 -10.07
N VAL A 28 0.88 9.23 -10.38
CA VAL A 28 0.84 7.86 -9.85
C VAL A 28 2.06 7.04 -10.28
N GLN A 29 2.49 7.20 -11.54
CA GLN A 29 3.60 6.42 -12.09
C GLN A 29 4.91 6.79 -11.39
N ASP A 30 5.12 8.07 -11.10
CA ASP A 30 6.29 8.54 -10.36
C ASP A 30 6.42 7.86 -8.99
N VAL A 31 5.29 7.76 -8.26
CA VAL A 31 5.25 7.11 -6.93
C VAL A 31 5.60 5.63 -7.03
N ILE A 32 4.85 4.87 -7.84
CA ILE A 32 4.99 3.41 -7.90
C ILE A 32 6.37 3.00 -8.45
N SER A 33 6.91 3.74 -9.43
CA SER A 33 8.25 3.48 -9.94
C SER A 33 9.32 3.80 -8.92
N TRP A 34 9.19 4.92 -8.20
CA TRP A 34 10.15 5.27 -7.16
C TRP A 34 10.17 4.22 -6.04
N VAL A 35 9.00 3.75 -5.57
CA VAL A 35 8.92 2.73 -4.53
C VAL A 35 9.53 1.41 -5.01
N ALA A 36 9.18 0.95 -6.22
CA ALA A 36 9.74 -0.27 -6.80
C ALA A 36 11.28 -0.22 -6.96
N ASP A 37 11.83 0.96 -7.29
CA ASP A 37 13.27 1.15 -7.48
C ASP A 37 14.05 1.31 -6.17
N ASN A 38 13.42 1.83 -5.11
CA ASN A 38 14.10 2.20 -3.87
C ASN A 38 13.85 1.24 -2.71
N ILE A 39 12.79 0.44 -2.75
CA ILE A 39 12.47 -0.54 -1.70
C ILE A 39 12.79 -1.95 -2.21
N LYS A 40 13.51 -2.74 -1.40
CA LYS A 40 13.87 -4.11 -1.73
C LYS A 40 12.88 -5.10 -1.13
N TYR A 41 12.31 -5.97 -1.96
CA TYR A 41 11.43 -7.03 -1.50
C TYR A 41 12.14 -7.97 -0.51
N ARG A 42 11.52 -8.22 0.65
CA ARG A 42 11.92 -9.22 1.65
C ARG A 42 10.70 -9.70 2.42
N SER A 43 10.42 -11.01 2.37
CA SER A 43 9.28 -11.58 3.09
C SER A 43 9.48 -11.62 4.61
N ASP A 44 8.40 -11.49 5.36
CA ASP A 44 8.42 -11.53 6.83
C ASP A 44 9.03 -12.78 7.43
N LYS A 45 8.80 -13.93 6.82
CA LYS A 45 9.43 -15.20 7.23
C LYS A 45 10.95 -15.15 7.24
N GLN A 46 11.56 -14.29 6.42
CA GLN A 46 13.00 -14.10 6.39
C GLN A 46 13.50 -13.09 7.44
N ARG A 47 12.61 -12.35 8.10
CA ARG A 47 12.95 -11.14 8.86
C ARG A 47 12.52 -11.13 10.33
N TYR A 48 11.33 -11.61 10.67
CA TYR A 48 10.77 -11.39 12.02
C TYR A 48 10.56 -12.65 12.86
N ASP A 49 10.77 -13.86 12.30
CA ASP A 49 10.44 -15.14 12.96
C ASP A 49 8.96 -15.22 13.45
N GLU A 50 8.13 -14.28 12.97
CA GLU A 50 6.71 -14.11 13.19
C GLU A 50 5.96 -14.26 11.86
N SER A 51 4.69 -14.65 11.93
CA SER A 51 3.78 -14.64 10.79
C SER A 51 3.17 -13.25 10.64
N ASP A 52 3.51 -12.57 9.54
CA ASP A 52 2.93 -11.34 9.00
C ASP A 52 3.06 -10.08 9.91
N TYR A 53 4.13 -9.32 9.72
CA TYR A 53 4.40 -8.01 10.33
C TYR A 53 4.26 -6.88 9.29
N TRP A 54 3.14 -6.17 9.35
CA TRP A 54 2.90 -5.05 8.45
C TRP A 54 3.66 -3.79 8.91
N GLN A 55 4.61 -3.35 8.10
CA GLN A 55 5.42 -2.17 8.35
C GLN A 55 4.65 -0.89 8.09
N MET A 56 4.87 0.10 8.96
CA MET A 56 4.42 1.46 8.72
C MET A 56 5.24 2.09 7.57
N PRO A 57 4.70 3.07 6.81
CA PRO A 57 5.42 3.70 5.70
C PRO A 57 6.84 4.20 6.05
N GLN A 58 7.00 4.80 7.23
CA GLN A 58 8.29 5.28 7.74
C GLN A 58 9.26 4.15 8.01
N GLN A 59 8.76 3.00 8.46
CA GLN A 59 9.60 1.83 8.70
C GLN A 59 10.08 1.25 7.36
N THR A 60 9.19 1.12 6.38
CA THR A 60 9.53 0.69 5.02
C THR A 60 10.58 1.62 4.41
N LEU A 61 10.38 2.94 4.49
CA LEU A 61 11.34 3.96 4.05
C LEU A 61 12.69 3.86 4.80
N ALA A 62 12.67 3.81 6.13
CA ALA A 62 13.90 3.77 6.94
C ALA A 62 14.70 2.49 6.74
N ARG A 63 14.03 1.37 6.48
CA ARG A 63 14.66 0.07 6.27
C ARG A 63 15.05 -0.18 4.81
N GLY A 64 14.39 0.50 3.87
CA GLY A 64 14.53 0.26 2.43
C GLY A 64 14.09 -1.15 2.02
N THR A 65 13.19 -1.77 2.80
CA THR A 65 12.74 -3.16 2.59
C THR A 65 11.33 -3.38 3.10
N GLY A 66 10.57 -4.25 2.43
CA GLY A 66 9.29 -4.79 2.88
C GLY A 66 8.81 -5.92 1.98
N ASP A 67 7.64 -6.48 2.22
CA ASP A 67 6.94 -7.38 1.29
C ASP A 67 5.69 -6.72 0.69
N CYS A 68 4.76 -7.51 0.14
CA CYS A 68 3.74 -6.98 -0.77
C CYS A 68 2.87 -5.90 -0.13
N GLU A 69 2.40 -6.12 1.10
CA GLU A 69 1.60 -5.16 1.86
C GLU A 69 2.38 -3.90 2.22
N ASP A 70 3.67 -4.04 2.55
CA ASP A 70 4.52 -2.93 2.99
C ASP A 70 4.74 -1.93 1.85
N PHE A 71 4.90 -2.45 0.63
CA PHE A 71 4.99 -1.64 -0.58
C PHE A 71 3.68 -0.91 -0.83
N VAL A 72 2.54 -1.61 -0.77
CA VAL A 72 1.23 -1.00 -1.01
C VAL A 72 0.89 0.05 0.06
N ILE A 73 1.22 -0.20 1.34
CA ILE A 73 1.04 0.78 2.43
C ILE A 73 1.87 2.04 2.17
N LEU A 74 3.11 1.90 1.70
CA LEU A 74 3.95 3.04 1.36
C LEU A 74 3.41 3.80 0.14
N ASP A 75 3.04 3.10 -0.94
CA ASP A 75 2.45 3.71 -2.14
C ASP A 75 1.19 4.50 -1.79
N MET A 76 0.27 3.91 -1.03
CA MET A 76 -0.96 4.58 -0.62
C MET A 76 -0.70 5.85 0.19
N GLN A 77 0.29 5.83 1.08
CA GLN A 77 0.68 7.03 1.85
C GLN A 77 1.28 8.10 0.94
N LEU A 78 2.16 7.74 0.00
CA LEU A 78 2.79 8.71 -0.91
C LEU A 78 1.78 9.30 -1.92
N LEU A 79 0.86 8.48 -2.42
CA LEU A 79 -0.25 8.92 -3.27
C LEU A 79 -1.21 9.86 -2.51
N TRP A 80 -1.48 9.57 -1.25
CA TRP A 80 -2.28 10.43 -0.38
C TRP A 80 -1.65 11.82 -0.23
N GLU A 81 -0.33 11.91 -0.03
CA GLU A 81 0.38 13.19 0.09
C GLU A 81 0.27 14.08 -1.17
N ILE A 82 0.02 13.49 -2.34
CA ILE A 82 -0.22 14.20 -3.60
C ILE A 82 -1.71 14.29 -3.97
N GLY A 83 -2.60 13.90 -3.07
CA GLY A 83 -4.06 14.02 -3.23
C GLY A 83 -4.71 12.96 -4.10
N ILE A 84 -4.08 11.80 -4.26
CA ILE A 84 -4.60 10.68 -5.06
C ILE A 84 -5.12 9.58 -4.13
N GLU A 85 -6.42 9.28 -4.26
CA GLU A 85 -7.03 8.17 -3.54
C GLU A 85 -6.60 6.82 -4.13
N SER A 86 -6.28 5.88 -3.24
CA SER A 86 -5.89 4.52 -3.59
C SER A 86 -6.31 3.54 -2.50
N HIS A 87 -6.34 2.26 -2.85
CA HIS A 87 -6.74 1.19 -1.95
C HIS A 87 -5.78 0.00 -2.04
N MET A 88 -5.58 -0.68 -0.91
CA MET A 88 -4.98 -2.01 -0.93
C MET A 88 -6.05 -3.04 -1.26
N VAL A 89 -5.71 -3.97 -2.15
CA VAL A 89 -6.49 -5.17 -2.45
C VAL A 89 -5.69 -6.39 -2.01
N LEU A 90 -6.20 -7.10 -1.01
CA LEU A 90 -5.64 -8.39 -0.60
C LEU A 90 -6.25 -9.52 -1.42
N ILE A 91 -5.41 -10.39 -1.96
CA ILE A 91 -5.78 -11.67 -2.56
C ILE A 91 -5.01 -12.79 -1.85
N PRO A 92 -5.37 -14.08 -2.02
CA PRO A 92 -4.67 -15.16 -1.33
C PRO A 92 -3.15 -15.13 -1.55
N GLY A 93 -2.40 -14.81 -0.49
CA GLY A 93 -0.93 -14.77 -0.48
C GLY A 93 -0.30 -13.54 -1.13
N HIS A 94 -1.06 -12.47 -1.43
CA HIS A 94 -0.52 -11.28 -2.09
C HIS A 94 -1.32 -10.00 -1.80
N ALA A 95 -0.68 -8.84 -1.94
CA ALA A 95 -1.30 -7.52 -1.82
C ALA A 95 -1.02 -6.68 -3.07
N MET A 96 -2.05 -6.01 -3.58
CA MET A 96 -1.99 -5.16 -4.77
C MET A 96 -2.50 -3.75 -4.46
N LEU A 97 -2.01 -2.77 -5.23
CA LEU A 97 -2.51 -1.41 -5.19
C LEU A 97 -3.64 -1.25 -6.22
N LEU A 98 -4.74 -0.62 -5.81
CA LEU A 98 -5.83 -0.18 -6.68
C LEU A 98 -5.87 1.34 -6.69
N VAL A 99 -5.70 1.93 -7.87
CA VAL A 99 -5.72 3.39 -8.07
C VAL A 99 -6.34 3.69 -9.42
N HIS A 100 -7.25 4.67 -9.48
CA HIS A 100 -8.03 5.01 -10.69
C HIS A 100 -8.65 3.78 -11.39
N ASN A 101 -9.22 2.85 -10.61
CA ASN A 101 -9.84 1.61 -11.11
C ASN A 101 -8.87 0.69 -11.91
N THR A 102 -7.57 0.83 -11.68
CA THR A 102 -6.51 0.01 -12.28
C THR A 102 -5.67 -0.63 -11.18
N TYR A 103 -5.29 -1.89 -11.38
CA TYR A 103 -4.47 -2.64 -10.42
C TYR A 103 -2.99 -2.45 -10.74
N CYS A 104 -2.16 -2.38 -9.70
CA CYS A 104 -0.72 -2.28 -9.81
C CYS A 104 -0.04 -3.30 -8.88
N GLU A 105 0.96 -3.98 -9.43
CA GLU A 105 1.92 -4.78 -8.68
C GLU A 105 2.98 -3.84 -8.08
N ALA A 106 2.73 -3.39 -6.85
CA ALA A 106 3.57 -2.40 -6.15
C ALA A 106 5.05 -2.83 -6.07
N THR A 107 5.33 -4.12 -5.93
CA THR A 107 6.71 -4.63 -5.84
C THR A 107 7.52 -4.50 -7.13
N SER A 108 6.84 -4.33 -8.27
CA SER A 108 7.46 -4.20 -9.60
C SER A 108 7.19 -2.85 -10.27
N GLY A 109 6.26 -2.05 -9.73
CA GLY A 109 5.77 -0.82 -10.35
C GLY A 109 5.00 -1.05 -11.66
N MET A 110 4.59 -2.30 -11.95
CA MET A 110 3.90 -2.65 -13.19
C MET A 110 2.39 -2.64 -12.99
N TRP A 111 1.68 -2.13 -14.00
CA TRP A 111 0.23 -2.26 -14.08
C TRP A 111 -0.16 -3.72 -14.31
N ALA A 112 -1.20 -4.16 -13.62
CA ALA A 112 -1.69 -5.53 -13.66
C ALA A 112 -3.14 -5.55 -14.15
N GLU A 113 -3.50 -6.63 -14.85
CA GLU A 113 -4.90 -6.93 -15.09
C GLU A 113 -5.60 -7.32 -13.78
N VAL A 114 -6.93 -7.19 -13.76
CA VAL A 114 -7.74 -7.65 -12.64
C VAL A 114 -7.42 -9.11 -12.39
N PRO A 115 -7.03 -9.52 -11.16
CA PRO A 115 -6.80 -10.93 -10.88
C PRO A 115 -8.04 -11.76 -11.23
N ASP A 116 -7.85 -12.90 -11.91
CA ASP A 116 -8.94 -13.82 -12.29
C ASP A 116 -9.75 -14.29 -11.07
N ASP A 117 -9.13 -14.24 -9.87
CA ASP A 117 -9.74 -14.58 -8.60
C ASP A 117 -9.74 -13.40 -7.61
N ILE A 118 -10.73 -12.51 -7.76
CA ILE A 118 -11.11 -11.53 -6.73
C ILE A 118 -12.09 -12.10 -5.69
N SER A 119 -12.37 -13.41 -5.72
CA SER A 119 -13.32 -14.03 -4.78
C SER A 119 -12.80 -14.06 -3.34
N GLY A 120 -11.51 -13.77 -3.16
CA GLY A 120 -10.84 -13.55 -1.89
C GLY A 120 -10.46 -12.09 -1.60
N VAL A 121 -11.14 -11.08 -2.12
CA VAL A 121 -10.91 -9.69 -1.66
C VAL A 121 -11.35 -9.58 -0.19
N TYR A 122 -10.38 -9.62 0.73
CA TYR A 122 -10.63 -9.63 2.18
C TYR A 122 -10.80 -8.22 2.78
N GLY A 123 -10.51 -7.15 2.03
CA GLY A 123 -10.70 -5.78 2.48
C GLY A 123 -10.29 -4.75 1.44
N TYR A 124 -10.94 -3.58 1.50
CA TYR A 124 -10.43 -2.34 0.93
C TYR A 124 -9.86 -1.54 2.10
N TYR A 125 -8.54 -1.39 2.14
CA TYR A 125 -7.91 -0.47 3.07
C TYR A 125 -7.75 0.85 2.34
N SER A 126 -8.30 1.91 2.92
CA SER A 126 -8.02 3.29 2.50
C SER A 126 -7.26 3.96 3.63
N VAL A 127 -6.31 4.83 3.31
CA VAL A 127 -5.81 5.79 4.28
C VAL A 127 -6.93 6.80 4.54
N MET A 128 -7.77 6.52 5.53
CA MET A 128 -8.84 7.43 5.98
C MET A 128 -8.38 8.06 7.29
N ASN A 129 -7.80 9.26 7.22
CA ASN A 129 -7.71 10.11 8.40
C ASN A 129 -8.77 11.20 8.31
N SER A 130 -9.63 11.28 9.32
CA SER A 130 -10.76 12.21 9.44
C SER A 130 -10.34 13.64 9.78
N LEU A 131 -9.06 13.99 9.61
CA LEU A 131 -8.49 15.29 9.93
C LEU A 131 -7.39 15.65 8.90
N GLU A 132 -7.86 16.06 7.72
CA GLU A 132 -7.22 16.82 6.62
C GLU A 132 -5.74 16.55 6.22
N LYS A 133 -5.56 16.04 4.99
CA LYS A 133 -5.04 16.79 3.82
C LYS A 133 -5.07 15.93 2.53
N PRO A 134 -5.35 16.46 1.32
CA PRO A 134 -6.16 17.63 0.94
C PRO A 134 -7.69 17.44 1.14
#